data_AF-A0A524GX02-F1
#
_entry.id   AF-A0A524GX02-F1
#
_cell.length_a   1.000
_cell.length_b   1.000
_cell.length_c   1.000
_cell.angle_alpha   90.00
_cell.angle_beta   90.00
_cell.angle_gamma   90.00
#
_symmetry.space_group_name_H-M   'P 1'
#
loop_
_entity.id
_entity.type
_entity.pdbx_description
1 polymer ?
#
loop_
_entity_poly.entity_id
_entity_poly.type
_entity_poly.pdbx_seq_one_letter_code
_entity_poly.pdbx_strand_id
1 'polypeptide(L)'
;VFKADLCIECDACIDICPVNCLTITKNGEEDELRTRLSAPAENHAQALYVSAELPHTGRVMIKDEDLCVHCSLCAERCPTGAWDMQKSTILVPYAKNEIPDNQSLPAAVSGS
;
A
#
# COMPACT_ATOMS: atom_id res chain seq x y z
N VAL A 1 -0.88 -0.79 6.55
CA VAL A 1 -1.75 -0.03 7.48
C VAL A 1 -0.89 0.94 8.25
N PHE A 2 -1.38 2.16 8.45
CA PHE A 2 -0.68 3.21 9.19
C PHE A 2 -1.44 3.56 10.47
N LYS A 3 -0.71 3.74 11.58
CA LYS A 3 -1.22 4.15 12.88
C LYS A 3 -0.68 5.52 13.25
N ALA A 4 -1.53 6.55 13.16
CA ALA A 4 -1.13 7.94 13.34
C ALA A 4 -0.58 8.24 14.75
N ASP A 5 -1.16 7.63 15.78
CA ASP A 5 -0.79 7.77 17.19
C ASP A 5 0.63 7.29 17.51
N LEU A 6 1.22 6.43 16.67
CA LEU A 6 2.59 5.95 16.81
C LEU A 6 3.61 6.77 16.02
N CYS A 7 3.16 7.68 15.14
CA CYS A 7 4.05 8.44 14.27
C CYS A 7 4.72 9.58 15.04
N ILE A 8 6.05 9.64 14.97
CA ILE A 8 6.88 10.69 15.59
C ILE A 8 7.44 11.68 14.55
N GLU A 9 6.93 11.64 13.32
CA GLU A 9 7.32 12.57 12.23
C GLU A 9 8.84 12.59 11.96
N CYS A 10 9.47 11.41 11.93
CA CYS A 10 10.91 11.26 11.71
C CYS A 10 11.34 11.17 10.24
N ASP A 11 10.41 11.26 9.30
CA ASP A 11 10.57 11.18 7.83
C ASP A 11 11.23 9.90 7.26
N ALA A 12 11.67 8.98 8.12
CA ALA A 12 12.37 7.77 7.71
C ALA A 12 11.60 6.88 6.71
N CYS A 13 10.25 6.85 6.78
CA CYS A 13 9.43 6.12 5.82
C CYS A 13 9.30 6.83 4.47
N ILE A 14 9.36 8.16 4.45
CA ILE A 14 9.34 8.98 3.23
C ILE A 14 10.66 8.79 2.49
N ASP A 15 11.78 8.94 3.21
CA ASP A 15 13.13 8.87 2.63
C ASP A 15 13.46 7.52 1.99
N ILE A 16 12.94 6.42 2.55
CA ILE A 16 13.22 5.06 2.04
C ILE A 16 12.31 4.67 0.88
N CYS A 17 11.25 5.44 0.61
CA CYS A 17 10.27 5.07 -0.41
C CYS A 17 10.92 5.19 -1.81
N PRO A 18 11.05 4.09 -2.58
CA PRO A 18 11.76 4.12 -3.87
C PRO A 18 11.00 4.87 -4.97
N VAL A 19 9.72 5.17 -4.73
CA VAL A 19 8.78 5.74 -5.70
C VAL A 19 8.12 7.01 -5.16
N ASN A 20 8.61 7.56 -4.05
CA ASN A 20 8.13 8.82 -3.45
C ASN A 20 6.61 8.86 -3.21
N CYS A 21 5.98 7.74 -2.84
CA CYS A 21 4.54 7.67 -2.65
C CYS A 21 4.05 8.13 -1.27
N LEU A 22 4.94 8.59 -0.39
CA LEU A 22 4.61 9.02 0.97
C LEU A 22 4.90 10.52 1.16
N THR A 23 4.02 11.22 1.85
CA THR A 23 4.16 12.64 2.17
C THR A 23 3.53 12.95 3.53
N ILE A 24 4.21 13.73 4.39
CA ILE A 24 3.59 14.38 5.56
C ILE A 24 3.34 15.84 5.22
N THR A 25 2.09 16.29 5.27
CA THR A 25 1.70 17.68 4.95
C THR A 25 0.54 18.16 5.80
N LYS A 26 0.22 19.46 5.73
CA LYS A 26 -0.98 20.01 6.38
C LYS A 26 -2.23 19.39 5.74
N ASN A 27 -3.22 19.08 6.57
CA ASN A 27 -4.50 18.57 6.09
C ASN A 27 -5.21 19.62 5.22
N GLY A 28 -6.13 19.19 4.36
CA GLY A 28 -6.86 20.04 3.42
C GLY A 28 -7.70 19.23 2.44
N GLU A 29 -8.33 19.92 1.51
CA GLU A 29 -9.10 19.28 0.43
C GLU A 29 -8.18 18.49 -0.50
N GLU A 30 -8.67 17.40 -1.07
CA GLU A 30 -7.85 16.46 -1.85
C GLU A 30 -7.10 17.13 -3.01
N ASP A 31 -7.77 18.00 -3.77
CA ASP A 31 -7.16 18.74 -4.87
C ASP A 31 -5.99 19.61 -4.40
N GLU A 32 -6.08 20.20 -3.20
CA GLU A 32 -4.98 20.96 -2.61
C GLU A 32 -3.84 20.04 -2.16
N LEU A 33 -4.15 18.88 -1.56
CA LEU A 33 -3.15 17.90 -1.14
C LEU A 33 -2.32 17.40 -2.32
N ARG A 34 -2.95 17.10 -3.46
CA ARG A 34 -2.30 16.61 -4.68
C ARG A 34 -1.23 17.57 -5.21
N THR A 35 -1.34 18.89 -4.96
CA THR A 35 -0.33 19.89 -5.37
C THR A 35 0.95 19.87 -4.52
N ARG A 36 0.95 19.18 -3.38
CA ARG A 36 2.03 19.23 -2.37
C ARG A 36 2.69 17.87 -2.11
N LEU A 37 2.31 16.83 -2.87
CA LEU A 37 2.85 15.49 -2.70
C LEU A 37 4.27 15.38 -3.23
N SER A 38 5.00 14.39 -2.72
CA SER A 38 6.40 14.12 -3.05
C SER A 38 6.59 13.71 -4.52
N ALA A 39 5.52 13.23 -5.17
CA ALA A 39 5.45 12.89 -6.59
C ALA A 39 4.12 13.39 -7.19
N PRO A 40 4.04 13.60 -8.52
CA PRO A 40 2.80 14.03 -9.18
C PRO A 40 1.69 12.98 -9.01
N ALA A 41 0.54 13.40 -8.45
CA ALA A 41 -0.64 12.56 -8.27
C ALA A 41 -1.76 12.96 -9.25
N GLU A 42 -1.50 12.79 -10.54
CA GLU A 42 -2.41 13.18 -11.63
C GLU A 42 -3.60 12.23 -11.81
N ASN A 43 -3.52 11.02 -11.27
CA ASN A 43 -4.60 10.05 -11.34
C ASN A 43 -5.64 10.30 -10.24
N HIS A 44 -6.74 10.98 -10.57
CA HIS A 44 -7.87 11.20 -9.66
C HIS A 44 -8.82 10.00 -9.57
N ALA A 45 -8.68 8.99 -10.44
CA ALA A 45 -9.49 7.77 -10.33
C ALA A 45 -9.00 6.88 -9.17
N GLN A 46 -7.75 7.03 -8.76
CA GLN A 46 -7.18 6.37 -7.58
C GLN A 46 -7.19 7.32 -6.38
N ALA A 47 -7.83 6.89 -5.30
CA ALA A 47 -7.92 7.66 -4.07
C ALA A 47 -6.58 7.70 -3.34
N LEU A 48 -6.27 8.85 -2.72
CA LEU A 48 -5.18 8.96 -1.77
C LEU A 48 -5.59 8.35 -0.43
N TYR A 49 -4.68 7.60 0.19
CA TYR A 49 -4.85 7.24 1.59
C TYR A 49 -4.38 8.40 2.46
N VAL A 50 -5.30 8.98 3.25
CA VAL A 50 -5.01 10.08 4.17
C VAL A 50 -5.19 9.60 5.61
N SER A 51 -4.17 9.76 6.46
CA SER A 51 -4.25 9.36 7.86
C SER A 51 -5.10 10.32 8.70
N ALA A 52 -5.43 9.90 9.92
CA ALA A 52 -5.81 10.84 10.98
C ALA A 52 -4.67 11.84 11.26
N GLU A 53 -5.01 12.95 11.93
CA GLU A 53 -4.06 13.97 12.34
C GLU A 53 -2.94 13.39 13.21
N LEU A 54 -1.70 13.79 12.91
CA LEU A 54 -0.51 13.34 13.62
C LEU A 54 -0.41 14.04 14.99
N PRO A 55 -0.01 13.32 16.07
CA PRO A 55 -0.13 13.80 17.45
C PRO A 55 0.61 15.11 17.76
N HIS A 56 1.72 15.40 17.07
CA HIS A 56 2.59 16.53 17.43
C HIS A 56 2.27 17.80 16.64
N THR A 57 1.78 17.68 15.40
CA THR A 57 1.63 18.82 14.50
C THR A 57 0.23 18.99 13.91
N GLY A 58 -0.64 18.00 14.02
CA GLY A 58 -1.93 17.99 13.32
C GLY A 58 -1.82 17.83 11.79
N ARG A 59 -0.60 17.56 11.27
CA ARG A 59 -0.40 17.18 9.86
C ARG A 59 -1.02 15.82 9.57
N VAL A 60 -1.05 15.41 8.31
CA VAL A 60 -1.51 14.09 7.88
C VAL A 60 -0.39 13.37 7.13
N MET A 61 -0.30 12.05 7.33
CA MET A 61 0.48 11.15 6.49
C MET A 61 -0.38 10.72 5.31
N ILE A 62 0.12 10.98 4.11
CA ILE A 62 -0.53 10.61 2.86
C ILE A 62 0.26 9.48 2.22
N LYS A 63 -0.46 8.50 1.70
CA LYS A 63 0.07 7.47 0.83
C LYS A 63 -0.66 7.48 -0.50
N ASP A 64 0.10 7.68 -1.57
CA ASP A 64 -0.39 7.50 -2.94
C ASP A 64 -0.30 6.02 -3.32
N GLU A 65 -1.46 5.39 -3.47
CA GLU A 65 -1.57 3.98 -3.86
C GLU A 65 -1.41 3.78 -5.37
N ASP A 66 -1.48 4.83 -6.20
CA ASP A 66 -1.18 4.74 -7.64
C ASP A 66 0.31 4.46 -7.88
N LEU A 67 1.17 5.01 -7.01
CA LEU A 67 2.62 4.84 -7.07
C LEU A 67 3.14 3.69 -6.20
N CYS A 68 2.41 3.28 -5.17
CA CYS A 68 2.93 2.30 -4.21
C CYS A 68 3.12 0.90 -4.84
N VAL A 69 4.37 0.41 -4.83
CA VAL A 69 4.72 -0.94 -5.32
C VAL A 69 4.71 -2.04 -4.25
N HIS A 70 4.14 -1.76 -3.07
CA HIS A 70 4.04 -2.71 -1.95
C HIS A 70 5.37 -3.35 -1.50
N CYS A 71 6.49 -2.63 -1.60
CA CYS A 71 7.83 -3.13 -1.26
C CYS A 71 8.10 -3.34 0.24
N SER A 72 7.20 -2.89 1.13
CA SER A 72 7.32 -2.98 2.60
C SER A 72 8.48 -2.22 3.26
N LEU A 73 9.31 -1.48 2.52
CA LEU A 73 10.45 -0.74 3.08
C LEU A 73 10.05 0.34 4.10
N CYS A 74 8.87 0.97 3.93
CA CYS A 74 8.35 1.94 4.88
C CYS A 74 8.02 1.32 6.25
N ALA A 75 7.56 0.07 6.28
CA ALA A 75 7.29 -0.67 7.51
C ALA A 75 8.61 -1.05 8.21
N GLU A 76 9.56 -1.62 7.46
CA GLU A 76 10.88 -2.01 8.00
C GLU A 76 11.68 -0.82 8.55
N ARG A 77 11.55 0.35 7.92
CA ARG A 77 12.33 1.53 8.29
C ARG A 77 11.70 2.33 9.44
N CYS A 78 10.43 2.11 9.76
CA CYS A 78 9.71 2.87 10.78
C CYS A 78 10.18 2.50 12.19
N PRO A 79 10.80 3.42 12.95
CA PRO A 79 11.37 3.10 14.26
C PRO A 79 10.31 2.83 15.34
N THR A 80 9.08 3.27 15.13
CA THR A 80 7.97 3.13 16.10
C THR A 80 6.92 2.11 15.67
N GLY A 81 7.07 1.50 14.49
CA GLY A 81 6.06 0.59 13.94
C GLY A 81 4.73 1.28 13.56
N ALA A 82 4.76 2.59 13.28
CA ALA A 82 3.59 3.31 12.77
C ALA A 82 3.12 2.77 11.41
N TRP A 83 4.04 2.27 10.59
CA TRP A 83 3.74 1.50 9.37
C TRP A 83 3.82 0.00 9.62
N ASP A 84 2.79 -0.72 9.17
CA ASP A 84 2.69 -2.18 9.26
C ASP A 84 2.14 -2.76 7.94
N MET A 85 2.85 -3.70 7.33
CA MET A 85 2.36 -4.43 6.15
C MET A 85 1.67 -5.72 6.56
N GLN A 86 0.35 -5.71 6.48
CA GLN A 86 -0.49 -6.79 6.99
C GLN A 86 -0.81 -7.82 5.92
N LYS A 87 -0.89 -9.09 6.35
CA LYS A 87 -1.36 -10.20 5.51
C LYS A 87 -2.88 -10.30 5.63
N SER A 88 -3.55 -10.51 4.49
CA SER A 88 -4.98 -10.83 4.45
C SER A 88 -5.19 -12.25 3.95
N THR A 89 -6.12 -12.98 4.57
CA THR A 89 -6.61 -14.25 4.04
C THR A 89 -7.73 -13.97 3.05
N ILE A 90 -7.52 -14.31 1.78
CA ILE A 90 -8.58 -14.29 0.78
C ILE A 90 -8.96 -15.72 0.42
N LEU A 91 -10.26 -15.96 0.28
CA LEU A 91 -10.74 -17.21 -0.31
C LEU A 91 -10.59 -17.08 -1.81
N VAL A 92 -9.61 -17.79 -2.39
CA VAL A 92 -9.44 -17.85 -3.84
C VAL A 92 -10.42 -18.88 -4.38
N PRO A 93 -11.50 -18.49 -5.10
CA PRO A 93 -12.38 -19.45 -5.72
C PRO A 93 -11.61 -20.20 -6.82
N TYR A 94 -11.64 -21.53 -6.77
CA TYR A 94 -11.06 -22.33 -7.83
C TYR A 94 -11.89 -22.16 -9.11
N ALA A 95 -11.22 -21.90 -10.23
CA ALA A 95 -11.84 -22.06 -11.54
C ALA A 95 -12.25 -23.53 -11.70
N LYS A 96 -13.44 -23.78 -12.25
CA LYS A 96 -13.83 -25.14 -12.64
C LYS A 96 -12.90 -25.60 -13.75
N ASN A 97 -12.39 -26.82 -13.65
CA ASN A 97 -11.63 -27.44 -14.73
C ASN A 97 -12.52 -27.52 -15.98
N GLU A 98 -11.94 -27.30 -17.16
CA GLU A 98 -12.64 -27.48 -18.45
C GLU A 98 -13.03 -28.95 -18.68
N ILE A 99 -12.42 -29.86 -17.93
CA ILE A 99 -12.73 -31.28 -17.91
C ILE A 99 -13.86 -31.49 -16.88
N PRO A 100 -15.02 -32.04 -17.29
CA PRO A 100 -16.06 -32.42 -16.36
C PRO A 100 -15.54 -33.44 -15.35
N ASP A 101 -15.99 -33.35 -14.09
CA ASP A 101 -15.56 -34.23 -12.98
C ASP A 101 -15.73 -35.75 -13.24
N ASN A 102 -16.39 -36.13 -14.33
CA ASN A 102 -16.64 -37.50 -14.77
C ASN A 102 -15.70 -37.99 -15.91
N GLN A 103 -14.54 -37.36 -16.11
CA GLN A 103 -13.57 -37.78 -17.12
C GLN A 103 -12.16 -37.93 -16.53
N SER A 104 -11.57 -39.11 -16.70
CA SER A 104 -10.23 -39.43 -16.22
C SER A 104 -9.16 -38.62 -16.93
N LEU A 105 -8.20 -38.09 -16.18
CA LEU A 105 -6.99 -37.44 -16.72
C LEU A 105 -6.18 -38.44 -17.58
N PRO A 106 -5.67 -38.04 -18.75
CA PRO A 106 -4.75 -38.88 -19.51
C PRO A 106 -3.45 -39.08 -18.72
N ALA A 107 -2.90 -40.29 -18.77
CA ALA A 107 -1.69 -40.67 -18.04
C ALA A 107 -0.51 -39.75 -18.42
N ALA A 108 0.18 -39.22 -17.40
CA ALA A 108 1.37 -38.40 -17.57
C ALA A 108 2.48 -39.21 -18.28
N VAL A 109 2.97 -38.70 -19.41
CA VAL A 109 4.15 -39.27 -20.08
C VAL A 109 5.38 -38.98 -19.23
N SER A 110 5.97 -40.02 -18.63
CA SER A 110 7.26 -39.94 -17.97
C SER A 110 8.35 -39.75 -19.03
N GLY A 111 8.84 -38.53 -19.18
CA GLY A 111 10.02 -38.23 -20.01
C GLY A 111 11.26 -38.96 -19.47
N SER A 112 12.00 -39.59 -20.38
CA SER A 112 13.29 -40.28 -20.13
C SER A 112 14.44 -39.30 -19.99
#